data_AF-A0A968VWG8-F1
#
_entry.id   AF-A0A968VWG8-F1
#
_cell.length_a   1.000
_cell.length_b   1.000
_cell.length_c   1.000
_cell.angle_alpha   90.00
_cell.angle_beta   90.00
_cell.angle_gamma   90.00
#
_symmetry.space_group_name_H-M   'P 1'
#
loop_
_entity.id
_entity.type
_entity.pdbx_description
1 polymer ?
#
loop_
_entity_poly.entity_id
_entity_poly.type
_entity_poly.pdbx_seq_one_letter_code
_entity_poly.pdbx_strand_id
1 'polypeptide(L)'
;MVLKWITPMPKNVKIYNNIFNDCETEQVNINSAVTATEYILDNNLIFPYKGASGNSRKGTNPIELNPLFADVSAANFYLQPGSPAIDAANPLLVAGFDYINNPRPFGGGYDLGAFEYSGMIEPPAAPTGLTATVVSGSQINLTWTDNASNETGYVIERKAGNDGAFAIVNTVSTNLVGYSDKNLHASTKYTYRVRATNMGGNSDPSNEASDSTFYAGGPGTFAQGGGTNAVVSMEAENFSSNMVGTGTYVGKQWLPYSDIDASQGTYMMVPNAGNANGGTSASSPTLNYSINFTQTAIHYIWARVINPGADDNSITLAYNGTVFNEWHMPETGAWAWFKCAASLSVEAGEQVFSIRMREDGVKIDK
;
A
#
# COMPACT_ATOMS: atom_id res chain seq x y z
N MET A 1 16.41 -6.32 44.51
CA MET A 1 15.42 -7.20 45.17
C MET A 1 16.20 -8.18 46.04
N VAL A 2 16.04 -8.17 47.37
CA VAL A 2 16.61 -9.23 48.21
C VAL A 2 15.58 -10.35 48.25
N LEU A 3 15.90 -11.51 47.70
CA LEU A 3 15.07 -12.71 47.86
C LEU A 3 15.16 -13.18 49.32
N LYS A 4 14.27 -12.66 50.18
CA LYS A 4 14.12 -13.11 51.57
C LYS A 4 12.96 -14.10 51.64
N TRP A 5 13.27 -15.37 51.87
CA TRP A 5 12.28 -16.43 51.97
C TRP A 5 11.93 -16.74 53.43
N ILE A 6 10.62 -16.82 53.72
CA ILE A 6 10.06 -17.17 55.03
C ILE A 6 9.66 -18.65 55.00
N THR A 7 9.93 -19.37 56.09
CA THR A 7 9.74 -20.83 56.25
C THR A 7 8.27 -21.29 56.21
N PRO A 8 7.99 -22.55 55.78
CA PRO A 8 8.92 -23.59 55.35
C PRO A 8 9.28 -23.51 53.84
N MET A 9 10.53 -23.86 53.49
CA MET A 9 11.03 -23.75 52.11
C MET A 9 10.59 -24.92 51.19
N PRO A 10 10.36 -24.65 49.89
CA PRO A 10 10.28 -25.70 48.88
C PRO A 10 11.64 -26.39 48.68
N LYS A 11 11.63 -27.72 48.52
CA LYS A 11 12.83 -28.51 48.18
C LYS A 11 13.13 -28.37 46.68
N ASN A 12 14.41 -28.35 46.30
CA ASN A 12 14.92 -28.30 44.91
C ASN A 12 14.76 -26.94 44.21
N VAL A 13 14.99 -25.83 44.90
CA VAL A 13 14.98 -24.50 44.28
C VAL A 13 16.18 -24.36 43.33
N LYS A 14 15.94 -23.93 42.09
CA LYS A 14 16.96 -23.74 41.06
C LYS A 14 17.03 -22.26 40.66
N ILE A 15 18.18 -21.64 40.86
CA ILE A 15 18.44 -20.23 40.52
C ILE A 15 19.60 -20.19 39.53
N TYR A 16 19.26 -19.99 38.26
CA TYR A 16 20.19 -19.94 37.15
C TYR A 16 19.90 -18.74 36.26
N ASN A 17 20.93 -18.25 35.58
CA ASN A 17 20.82 -17.26 34.51
C ASN A 17 20.22 -15.92 34.95
N ASN A 18 20.44 -15.50 36.20
CA ASN A 18 19.99 -14.20 36.72
C ASN A 18 21.12 -13.17 36.75
N ILE A 19 20.75 -11.89 36.74
CA ILE A 19 21.64 -10.77 37.00
C ILE A 19 21.26 -10.13 38.34
N PHE A 20 22.19 -10.12 39.30
CA PHE A 20 22.10 -9.41 40.56
C PHE A 20 22.97 -8.15 40.49
N ASN A 21 22.38 -7.05 40.03
CA ASN A 21 23.06 -5.75 39.91
C ASN A 21 22.77 -4.83 41.10
N ASP A 22 23.80 -4.16 41.62
CA ASP A 22 23.73 -3.11 42.64
C ASP A 22 22.89 -3.43 43.88
N CYS A 23 22.87 -4.70 44.29
CA CYS A 23 22.17 -5.11 45.51
C CYS A 23 22.75 -4.35 46.73
N GLU A 24 21.91 -3.63 47.47
CA GLU A 24 22.34 -2.77 48.59
C GLU A 24 22.88 -3.55 49.80
N THR A 25 22.37 -4.76 50.04
CA THR A 25 22.69 -5.58 51.22
C THR A 25 23.26 -6.94 50.84
N GLU A 26 22.41 -7.88 50.43
CA GLU A 26 22.78 -9.25 50.06
C GLU A 26 22.14 -9.61 48.71
N GLN A 27 22.84 -10.39 47.88
CA GLN A 27 22.34 -10.81 46.57
C GLN A 27 21.35 -11.98 46.71
N VAL A 28 21.85 -13.12 47.23
CA VAL A 28 21.05 -14.31 47.53
C VAL A 28 21.36 -14.74 48.96
N ASN A 29 20.41 -14.57 49.87
CA ASN A 29 20.52 -15.02 51.25
C ASN A 29 19.80 -16.36 51.42
N ILE A 30 20.56 -17.39 51.79
CA ILE A 30 20.04 -18.74 52.02
C ILE A 30 20.07 -19.03 53.52
N ASN A 31 18.90 -19.29 54.12
CA ASN A 31 18.80 -19.61 55.55
C ASN A 31 19.78 -20.74 55.93
N SER A 32 20.50 -20.58 57.04
CA SER A 32 21.52 -21.53 57.51
C SER A 32 20.97 -22.93 57.82
N ALA A 33 19.65 -23.08 57.96
CA ALA A 33 18.99 -24.38 58.09
C ALA A 33 18.87 -25.16 56.76
N VAL A 34 19.16 -24.54 55.62
CA VAL A 34 19.08 -25.15 54.28
C VAL A 34 20.43 -25.77 53.90
N THR A 35 20.41 -27.01 53.43
CA THR A 35 21.60 -27.74 52.99
C THR A 35 21.89 -27.52 51.50
N ALA A 36 23.15 -27.67 51.09
CA ALA A 36 23.57 -27.52 49.68
C ALA A 36 22.91 -28.53 48.72
N THR A 37 22.23 -29.56 49.24
CA THR A 37 21.46 -30.53 48.45
C THR A 37 20.02 -30.10 48.17
N GLU A 38 19.55 -29.00 48.78
CA GLU A 38 18.15 -28.55 48.69
C GLU A 38 17.94 -27.39 47.71
N TYR A 39 19.04 -26.81 47.19
CA TYR A 39 19.01 -25.74 46.20
C TYR A 39 20.15 -25.88 45.19
N ILE A 40 20.00 -25.22 44.04
CA ILE A 40 21.11 -24.95 43.13
C ILE A 40 21.15 -23.47 42.82
N LEU A 41 22.32 -22.88 42.99
CA LEU A 41 22.64 -21.51 42.62
C LEU A 41 23.87 -21.57 41.72
N ASP A 42 23.69 -21.31 40.43
CA ASP A 42 24.73 -21.54 39.44
C ASP A 42 24.55 -20.65 38.21
N ASN A 43 25.65 -20.28 37.55
CA ASN A 43 25.66 -19.47 36.33
C ASN A 43 24.81 -18.18 36.42
N ASN A 44 25.04 -17.38 37.45
CA ASN A 44 24.41 -16.07 37.64
C ASN A 44 25.48 -14.98 37.59
N LEU A 45 25.12 -13.80 37.09
CA LEU A 45 25.95 -12.61 37.13
C LEU A 45 25.67 -11.81 38.42
N ILE A 46 26.71 -11.44 39.15
CA ILE A 46 26.64 -10.72 40.42
C ILE A 46 27.59 -9.52 40.38
N PHE A 47 27.05 -8.30 40.42
CA PHE A 47 27.87 -7.08 40.34
C PHE A 47 27.27 -5.87 41.08
N PRO A 48 28.08 -5.08 41.79
CA PRO A 48 29.36 -5.47 42.36
C PRO A 48 29.13 -6.58 43.41
N TYR A 49 30.08 -7.51 43.54
CA TYR A 49 30.04 -8.43 44.66
C TYR A 49 30.45 -7.72 45.96
N LYS A 50 29.50 -7.58 46.89
CA LYS A 50 29.70 -6.80 48.14
C LYS A 50 30.21 -7.62 49.34
N GLY A 51 30.65 -8.86 49.13
CA GLY A 51 31.18 -9.71 50.19
C GLY A 51 30.14 -10.62 50.86
N ALA A 52 30.61 -11.67 51.55
CA ALA A 52 29.78 -12.64 52.25
C ALA A 52 29.61 -12.24 53.73
N SER A 53 28.81 -11.22 54.02
CA SER A 53 28.28 -11.08 55.38
C SER A 53 27.14 -12.09 55.56
N GLY A 54 27.19 -12.86 56.66
CA GLY A 54 26.15 -13.83 57.01
C GLY A 54 25.97 -14.98 56.00
N ASN A 55 24.77 -15.12 55.48
CA ASN A 55 24.29 -16.28 54.72
C ASN A 55 24.29 -16.04 53.19
N SER A 56 24.97 -15.00 52.71
CA SER A 56 25.08 -14.71 51.27
C SER A 56 25.88 -15.79 50.52
N ARG A 57 25.45 -16.15 49.31
CA ARG A 57 26.08 -17.19 48.46
C ARG A 57 26.24 -16.70 47.02
N LYS A 58 27.39 -17.00 46.39
CA LYS A 58 27.67 -16.74 44.96
C LYS A 58 27.20 -17.85 44.01
N GLY A 59 27.13 -19.08 44.50
CA GLY A 59 26.88 -20.25 43.66
C GLY A 59 28.15 -20.86 43.07
N THR A 60 27.99 -21.83 42.16
CA THR A 60 29.07 -22.68 41.64
C THR A 60 29.81 -22.14 40.40
N ASN A 61 29.26 -21.16 39.67
CA ASN A 61 29.93 -20.48 38.55
C ASN A 61 29.45 -19.01 38.45
N PRO A 62 29.90 -18.11 39.34
CA PRO A 62 29.47 -16.71 39.29
C PRO A 62 30.22 -15.93 38.21
N ILE A 63 29.51 -15.04 37.51
CA ILE A 63 30.13 -13.97 36.72
C ILE A 63 30.16 -12.70 37.56
N GLU A 64 31.34 -12.19 37.89
CA GLU A 64 31.53 -11.06 38.81
C GLU A 64 31.99 -9.78 38.10
N LEU A 65 31.36 -9.50 36.95
CA LEU A 65 31.69 -8.36 36.10
C LEU A 65 30.46 -7.48 35.91
N ASN A 66 30.69 -6.20 35.59
CA ASN A 66 29.61 -5.25 35.34
C ASN A 66 28.72 -5.79 34.20
N PRO A 67 27.39 -5.89 34.38
CA PRO A 67 26.50 -6.37 33.32
C PRO A 67 26.42 -5.39 32.14
N LEU A 68 26.97 -4.18 32.26
CA LEU A 68 26.93 -3.13 31.24
C LEU A 68 25.50 -2.87 30.75
N PHE A 69 24.60 -2.55 31.69
CA PHE A 69 23.26 -2.11 31.34
C PHE A 69 23.28 -0.75 30.64
N ALA A 70 22.36 -0.55 29.69
CA ALA A 70 22.29 0.65 28.87
C ALA A 70 22.07 1.93 29.68
N ASP A 71 21.08 1.94 30.59
CA ASP A 71 20.86 3.05 31.53
C ASP A 71 20.05 2.58 32.75
N VAL A 72 20.76 2.24 33.83
CA VAL A 72 20.15 1.80 35.10
C VAL A 72 19.26 2.88 35.71
N SER A 73 19.62 4.17 35.55
CA SER A 73 18.89 5.28 36.17
C SER A 73 17.51 5.50 35.54
N ALA A 74 17.38 5.18 34.25
CA ALA A 74 16.13 5.21 33.50
C ALA A 74 15.37 3.87 33.51
N ALA A 75 15.81 2.89 34.32
CA ALA A 75 15.30 1.51 34.31
C ALA A 75 15.42 0.79 32.95
N ASN A 76 16.40 1.19 32.14
CA ASN A 76 16.76 0.55 30.88
C ASN A 76 17.85 -0.52 31.14
N PHE A 77 17.41 -1.76 31.31
CA PHE A 77 18.27 -2.92 31.63
C PHE A 77 18.66 -3.75 30.40
N TYR A 78 18.58 -3.18 29.19
CA TYR A 78 19.17 -3.83 28.01
C TYR A 78 20.70 -3.89 28.17
N LEU A 79 21.31 -4.99 27.71
CA LEU A 79 22.77 -5.17 27.74
C LEU A 79 23.42 -4.28 26.66
N GLN A 80 24.61 -3.73 26.93
CA GLN A 80 25.43 -3.01 25.95
C GLN A 80 26.37 -3.97 25.20
N PRO A 81 26.87 -3.59 24.01
CA PRO A 81 27.89 -4.35 23.30
C PRO A 81 29.09 -4.66 24.22
N GLY A 82 29.52 -5.92 24.25
CA GLY A 82 30.64 -6.39 25.09
C GLY A 82 30.26 -6.70 26.53
N SER A 83 28.98 -6.69 26.89
CA SER A 83 28.52 -7.17 28.18
C SER A 83 28.94 -8.63 28.42
N PRO A 84 29.44 -8.98 29.62
CA PRO A 84 29.76 -10.35 30.01
C PRO A 84 28.51 -11.23 30.20
N ALA A 85 27.32 -10.64 30.13
CA ALA A 85 26.05 -11.38 30.14
C ALA A 85 25.63 -11.89 28.76
N ILE A 86 26.26 -11.39 27.69
CA ILE A 86 25.94 -11.80 26.31
C ILE A 86 26.43 -13.23 26.05
N ASP A 87 25.57 -14.07 25.47
CA ASP A 87 25.81 -15.47 25.13
C ASP A 87 26.32 -16.33 26.31
N ALA A 88 26.07 -15.89 27.55
CA ALA A 88 26.65 -16.46 28.76
C ALA A 88 25.67 -17.31 29.60
N ALA A 89 24.41 -17.42 29.20
CA ALA A 89 23.43 -18.24 29.93
C ALA A 89 23.60 -19.73 29.66
N ASN A 90 23.28 -20.52 30.69
CA ASN A 90 23.22 -21.97 30.62
C ASN A 90 21.98 -22.38 29.79
N PRO A 91 22.15 -23.05 28.64
CA PRO A 91 21.08 -23.33 27.69
C PRO A 91 20.10 -24.41 28.17
N LEU A 92 20.38 -25.11 29.28
CA LEU A 92 19.54 -26.21 29.76
C LEU A 92 18.27 -25.76 30.50
N LEU A 93 18.13 -24.46 30.82
CA LEU A 93 17.04 -23.91 31.62
C LEU A 93 16.65 -22.48 31.16
N VAL A 94 16.19 -22.36 29.92
CA VAL A 94 15.82 -21.08 29.29
C VAL A 94 14.41 -21.15 28.71
N ALA A 95 13.62 -20.11 28.96
CA ALA A 95 12.31 -19.95 28.33
C ALA A 95 12.50 -19.65 26.83
N GLY A 96 11.56 -20.07 25.97
CA GLY A 96 11.63 -19.80 24.53
C GLY A 96 11.46 -18.31 24.16
N PHE A 97 10.99 -17.50 25.11
CA PHE A 97 10.83 -16.05 24.96
C PHE A 97 11.27 -15.32 26.23
N ASP A 98 11.68 -14.07 26.09
CA ASP A 98 12.04 -13.17 27.19
C ASP A 98 10.82 -12.44 27.80
N TYR A 99 11.01 -11.54 28.78
CA TYR A 99 9.91 -10.85 29.45
C TYR A 99 9.06 -9.96 28.52
N ILE A 100 9.62 -9.54 27.39
CA ILE A 100 8.96 -8.68 26.40
C ILE A 100 8.60 -9.46 25.12
N ASN A 101 8.58 -10.79 25.19
CA ASN A 101 8.25 -11.72 24.12
C ASN A 101 9.25 -11.79 22.94
N ASN A 102 10.52 -11.41 23.14
CA ASN A 102 11.54 -11.70 22.14
C ASN A 102 11.92 -13.19 22.18
N PRO A 103 12.13 -13.85 21.03
CA PRO A 103 12.57 -15.24 20.99
C PRO A 103 13.95 -15.40 21.62
N ARG A 104 14.17 -16.53 22.30
CA ARG A 104 15.46 -16.91 22.90
C ARG A 104 15.91 -18.25 22.30
N PRO A 105 17.18 -18.39 21.86
CA PRO A 105 18.24 -17.38 21.90
C PRO A 105 18.07 -16.30 20.85
N PHE A 106 18.59 -15.10 21.11
CA PHE A 106 18.67 -14.01 20.15
C PHE A 106 20.15 -13.72 19.81
N GLY A 107 20.65 -14.23 18.68
CA GLY A 107 22.06 -14.07 18.30
C GLY A 107 22.87 -15.37 18.42
N GLY A 108 24.07 -15.30 19.02
CA GLY A 108 25.05 -16.39 19.08
C GLY A 108 24.74 -17.47 20.14
N GLY A 109 23.94 -17.14 21.14
CA GLY A 109 23.64 -17.94 22.31
C GLY A 109 22.55 -17.29 23.17
N TYR A 110 22.39 -17.78 24.40
CA TYR A 110 21.40 -17.24 25.35
C TYR A 110 22.08 -16.24 26.27
N ASP A 111 21.41 -15.15 26.59
CA ASP A 111 21.95 -14.14 27.49
C ASP A 111 21.56 -14.38 28.96
N LEU A 112 22.39 -13.93 29.89
CA LEU A 112 22.02 -13.91 31.30
C LEU A 112 20.95 -12.84 31.55
N GLY A 113 19.91 -13.19 32.31
CA GLY A 113 18.83 -12.27 32.69
C GLY A 113 17.55 -12.39 31.88
N ALA A 114 16.69 -11.38 32.06
CA ALA A 114 15.32 -11.34 31.54
C ALA A 114 15.18 -10.63 30.18
N PHE A 115 16.25 -10.01 29.69
CA PHE A 115 16.32 -9.33 28.40
C PHE A 115 17.49 -9.92 27.62
N GLU A 116 17.25 -10.33 26.37
CA GLU A 116 18.35 -10.63 25.46
C GLU A 116 18.97 -9.31 24.95
N TYR A 117 20.27 -9.33 24.68
CA TYR A 117 20.99 -8.36 23.90
C TYR A 117 20.45 -8.38 22.46
N SER A 118 19.36 -7.66 22.27
CA SER A 118 19.10 -7.05 20.99
C SER A 118 20.14 -5.94 20.82
N GLY A 119 21.31 -6.26 20.25
CA GLY A 119 22.11 -5.22 19.61
C GLY A 119 21.13 -4.45 18.71
N MET A 120 20.94 -3.15 18.98
CA MET A 120 19.87 -2.34 18.40
C MET A 120 19.62 -2.78 16.96
N ILE A 121 18.49 -3.44 16.72
CA ILE A 121 18.12 -3.78 15.35
C ILE A 121 17.75 -2.45 14.73
N GLU A 122 18.66 -1.90 13.94
CA GLU A 122 18.38 -0.65 13.24
C GLU A 122 17.21 -0.87 12.28
N PRO A 123 16.23 0.05 12.26
CA PRO A 123 15.21 0.06 11.24
C PRO A 123 15.84 0.02 9.84
N PRO A 124 15.20 -0.61 8.84
CA PRO A 124 15.81 -0.71 7.53
C PRO A 124 15.98 0.66 6.85
N ALA A 125 16.81 0.72 5.81
CA ALA A 125 16.89 1.91 4.97
C ALA A 125 15.55 2.16 4.26
N ALA A 126 15.14 3.42 4.16
CA ALA A 126 13.87 3.80 3.54
C ALA A 126 13.88 3.46 2.03
N PRO A 127 12.77 2.91 1.49
CA PRO A 127 12.60 2.76 0.05
C PRO A 127 12.59 4.13 -0.64
N THR A 128 12.98 4.19 -1.91
CA THR A 128 12.96 5.44 -2.70
C THR A 128 12.32 5.22 -4.07
N GLY A 129 12.09 6.29 -4.84
CA GLY A 129 11.61 6.18 -6.21
C GLY A 129 10.23 5.53 -6.35
N LEU A 130 9.36 5.68 -5.33
CA LEU A 130 7.99 5.15 -5.40
C LEU A 130 7.25 5.84 -6.54
N THR A 131 6.63 5.04 -7.40
CA THR A 131 5.69 5.46 -8.44
C THR A 131 4.35 4.76 -8.25
N ALA A 132 3.28 5.46 -8.66
CA ALA A 132 1.93 4.93 -8.71
C ALA A 132 1.44 5.07 -10.16
N THR A 133 0.84 4.01 -10.70
CA THR A 133 0.31 3.98 -12.07
C THR A 133 -1.08 3.37 -12.05
N VAL A 134 -2.07 4.17 -12.41
CA VAL A 134 -3.46 3.72 -12.57
C VAL A 134 -3.56 2.66 -13.66
N VAL A 135 -4.30 1.60 -13.37
CA VAL A 135 -4.56 0.49 -14.30
C VAL A 135 -6.05 0.41 -14.65
N SER A 136 -6.93 0.71 -13.70
CA SER A 136 -8.38 0.68 -13.92
C SER A 136 -9.11 1.64 -12.97
N GLY A 137 -10.44 1.71 -13.06
CA GLY A 137 -11.27 2.39 -12.06
C GLY A 137 -11.21 1.75 -10.66
N SER A 138 -10.55 0.61 -10.50
CA SER A 138 -10.44 -0.11 -9.22
C SER A 138 -9.04 -0.62 -8.90
N GLN A 139 -8.01 -0.22 -9.67
CA GLN A 139 -6.64 -0.70 -9.48
C GLN A 139 -5.58 0.36 -9.77
N ILE A 140 -4.58 0.44 -8.88
CA ILE A 140 -3.33 1.20 -9.06
C ILE A 140 -2.16 0.26 -8.77
N ASN A 141 -1.17 0.23 -9.65
CA ASN A 141 0.08 -0.50 -9.44
C ASN A 141 1.16 0.43 -8.87
N LEU A 142 1.92 -0.08 -7.92
CA LEU A 142 3.03 0.60 -7.27
C LEU A 142 4.34 -0.09 -7.63
N THR A 143 5.40 0.69 -7.82
CA THR A 143 6.79 0.19 -7.88
C THR A 143 7.72 1.11 -7.11
N TRP A 144 8.77 0.57 -6.47
CA TRP A 144 9.75 1.35 -5.71
C TRP A 144 11.15 0.75 -5.82
N THR A 145 12.16 1.52 -5.43
CA THR A 145 13.54 1.07 -5.28
C THR A 145 13.76 0.55 -3.86
N ASP A 146 14.26 -0.67 -3.78
CA ASP A 146 14.76 -1.25 -2.54
C ASP A 146 16.17 -0.72 -2.21
N ASN A 147 16.33 -0.18 -1.01
CA ASN A 147 17.62 0.27 -0.48
C ASN A 147 18.01 -0.50 0.79
N ALA A 148 17.17 -1.40 1.27
CA ALA A 148 17.37 -2.15 2.49
C ALA A 148 18.12 -3.46 2.21
N SER A 149 18.86 -3.95 3.20
CA SER A 149 19.51 -5.26 3.17
C SER A 149 19.21 -6.08 4.43
N ASN A 150 18.38 -5.53 5.31
CA ASN A 150 18.05 -6.02 6.64
C ASN A 150 16.53 -5.95 6.92
N GLU A 151 15.71 -5.79 5.88
CA GLU A 151 14.26 -5.80 5.96
C GLU A 151 13.71 -7.24 6.01
N THR A 152 12.58 -7.40 6.69
CA THR A 152 11.75 -8.62 6.67
C THR A 152 10.50 -8.44 5.80
N GLY A 153 10.28 -7.23 5.24
CA GLY A 153 9.21 -6.94 4.31
C GLY A 153 9.01 -5.43 4.08
N TYR A 154 7.92 -5.08 3.39
CA TYR A 154 7.50 -3.69 3.20
C TYR A 154 6.05 -3.48 3.60
N VAL A 155 5.80 -2.39 4.30
CA VAL A 155 4.47 -1.90 4.67
C VAL A 155 4.03 -0.88 3.62
N ILE A 156 2.93 -1.17 2.93
CA ILE A 156 2.31 -0.25 1.97
C ILE A 156 1.21 0.50 2.69
N GLU A 157 1.28 1.82 2.67
CA GLU A 157 0.30 2.70 3.28
C GLU A 157 -0.39 3.57 2.21
N ARG A 158 -1.69 3.83 2.40
CA ARG A 158 -2.53 4.61 1.48
C ARG A 158 -3.41 5.60 2.24
N LYS A 159 -3.64 6.76 1.65
CA LYS A 159 -4.73 7.71 2.01
C LYS A 159 -5.52 8.09 0.75
N ALA A 160 -6.77 8.52 0.92
CA ALA A 160 -7.57 9.08 -0.17
C ALA A 160 -7.23 10.57 -0.33
N GLY A 161 -7.04 11.03 -1.57
CA GLY A 161 -6.64 12.41 -1.86
C GLY A 161 -5.23 12.75 -1.34
N ASN A 162 -5.01 14.02 -1.02
CA ASN A 162 -3.73 14.50 -0.48
C ASN A 162 -3.75 14.61 1.06
N ASP A 163 -4.93 14.63 1.66
CA ASP A 163 -5.14 14.94 3.07
C ASP A 163 -5.55 13.70 3.87
N GLY A 164 -5.45 13.79 5.21
CA GLY A 164 -5.82 12.70 6.11
C GLY A 164 -4.67 11.77 6.50
N ALA A 165 -5.01 10.75 7.28
CA ALA A 165 -4.06 9.78 7.81
C ALA A 165 -3.83 8.62 6.82
N PHE A 166 -2.57 8.19 6.72
CA PHE A 166 -2.21 6.96 6.04
C PHE A 166 -2.71 5.74 6.83
N ALA A 167 -3.29 4.78 6.11
CA ALA A 167 -3.66 3.47 6.64
C ALA A 167 -2.87 2.37 5.91
N ILE A 168 -2.51 1.31 6.63
CA ILE A 168 -1.84 0.14 6.04
C ILE A 168 -2.84 -0.57 5.11
N VAL A 169 -2.46 -0.77 3.85
CA VAL A 169 -3.26 -1.54 2.89
C VAL A 169 -2.72 -2.95 2.71
N ASN A 170 -1.40 -3.16 2.85
CA ASN A 170 -0.80 -4.48 2.80
C ASN A 170 0.62 -4.48 3.39
N THR A 171 1.13 -5.69 3.65
CA THR A 171 2.53 -5.95 3.94
C THR A 171 3.02 -7.05 3.00
N VAL A 172 4.11 -6.79 2.27
CA VAL A 172 4.71 -7.73 1.31
C VAL A 172 6.03 -8.25 1.86
N SER A 173 6.48 -9.42 1.36
CA SER A 173 7.74 -10.06 1.77
C SER A 173 8.97 -9.27 1.36
N THR A 174 10.14 -9.70 1.87
CA THR A 174 11.46 -9.12 1.55
C THR A 174 11.75 -9.05 0.05
N ASN A 175 12.61 -8.11 -0.34
CA ASN A 175 13.07 -7.90 -1.72
C ASN A 175 11.98 -7.67 -2.79
N LEU A 176 10.71 -7.49 -2.41
CA LEU A 176 9.67 -7.10 -3.36
C LEU A 176 9.73 -5.60 -3.62
N VAL A 177 9.61 -5.25 -4.90
CA VAL A 177 9.73 -3.88 -5.42
C VAL A 177 8.45 -3.39 -6.10
N GLY A 178 7.32 -4.06 -5.84
CA GLY A 178 6.04 -3.69 -6.42
C GLY A 178 4.82 -4.31 -5.72
N TYR A 179 3.66 -3.65 -5.91
CA TYR A 179 2.39 -4.05 -5.33
C TYR A 179 1.21 -3.61 -6.22
N SER A 180 0.21 -4.46 -6.38
CA SER A 180 -1.05 -4.11 -7.08
C SER A 180 -2.16 -3.87 -6.07
N ASP A 181 -2.51 -2.61 -5.85
CA ASP A 181 -3.64 -2.25 -4.99
C ASP A 181 -4.95 -2.34 -5.77
N LYS A 182 -5.89 -3.14 -5.29
CA LYS A 182 -7.14 -3.53 -5.98
C LYS A 182 -8.36 -3.16 -5.15
N ASN A 183 -9.54 -3.28 -5.74
CA ASN A 183 -10.83 -2.96 -5.11
C ASN A 183 -10.93 -1.49 -4.66
N LEU A 184 -10.27 -0.59 -5.41
CA LEU A 184 -10.35 0.85 -5.20
C LEU A 184 -11.70 1.39 -5.66
N HIS A 185 -12.10 2.52 -5.09
CA HIS A 185 -13.25 3.29 -5.59
C HIS A 185 -12.83 4.05 -6.83
N ALA A 186 -13.70 4.06 -7.83
CA ALA A 186 -13.48 4.79 -9.05
C ALA A 186 -13.53 6.31 -8.83
N SER A 187 -13.02 7.08 -9.79
CA SER A 187 -12.89 8.55 -9.71
C SER A 187 -12.18 9.06 -8.45
N THR A 188 -11.37 8.23 -7.80
CA THR A 188 -10.77 8.55 -6.50
C THR A 188 -9.27 8.66 -6.64
N LYS A 189 -8.73 9.81 -6.19
CA LYS A 189 -7.29 9.97 -6.02
C LYS A 189 -6.82 9.18 -4.81
N TYR A 190 -5.74 8.43 -4.97
CA TYR A 190 -5.07 7.75 -3.87
C TYR A 190 -3.61 8.20 -3.81
N THR A 191 -3.12 8.41 -2.59
CA THR A 191 -1.73 8.74 -2.32
C THR A 191 -1.12 7.64 -1.45
N TYR A 192 0.07 7.21 -1.84
CA TYR A 192 0.78 6.06 -1.28
C TYR A 192 2.14 6.46 -0.72
N ARG A 193 2.59 5.71 0.28
CA ARG A 193 3.99 5.66 0.71
C ARG A 193 4.33 4.23 1.13
N VAL A 194 5.59 3.88 1.06
CA VAL A 194 6.08 2.54 1.43
C VAL A 194 7.17 2.66 2.48
N ARG A 195 7.17 1.75 3.45
CA ARG A 195 8.24 1.62 4.47
C ARG A 195 8.81 0.22 4.42
N ALA A 196 10.12 0.08 4.57
CA ALA A 196 10.73 -1.21 4.86
C ALA A 196 10.53 -1.51 6.36
N THR A 197 10.39 -2.78 6.74
CA THR A 197 10.13 -3.19 8.13
C THR A 197 11.02 -4.34 8.55
N ASN A 198 11.46 -4.35 9.81
CA ASN A 198 12.09 -5.49 10.48
C ASN A 198 11.73 -5.50 11.97
N MET A 199 12.37 -6.36 12.77
CA MET A 199 12.14 -6.41 14.23
C MET A 199 12.56 -5.13 14.96
N GLY A 200 13.43 -4.30 14.36
CA GLY A 200 13.82 -2.97 14.82
C GLY A 200 12.78 -1.89 14.57
N GLY A 201 11.74 -2.19 13.80
CA GLY A 201 10.66 -1.28 13.44
C GLY A 201 10.64 -0.93 11.96
N ASN A 202 9.91 0.13 11.64
CA ASN A 202 9.78 0.61 10.27
C ASN A 202 10.82 1.68 9.96
N SER A 203 11.31 1.67 8.73
CA SER A 203 12.08 2.76 8.16
C SER A 203 11.28 4.08 8.14
N ASP A 204 11.97 5.19 7.88
CA ASP A 204 11.32 6.37 7.31
C ASP A 204 10.53 6.00 6.03
N PRO A 205 9.46 6.75 5.69
CA PRO A 205 8.69 6.47 4.50
C PRO A 205 9.46 6.85 3.23
N SER A 206 9.12 6.20 2.13
CA SER A 206 9.48 6.65 0.79
C SER A 206 8.92 8.04 0.48
N ASN A 207 9.25 8.59 -0.70
CA ASN A 207 8.46 9.68 -1.27
C ASN A 207 6.98 9.28 -1.38
N GLU A 208 6.09 10.27 -1.30
CA GLU A 208 4.68 10.06 -1.63
C GLU A 208 4.53 9.93 -3.16
N ALA A 209 3.68 9.02 -3.60
CA ALA A 209 3.27 8.89 -5.00
C ALA A 209 1.75 8.83 -5.06
N SER A 210 1.15 9.46 -6.06
CA SER A 210 -0.31 9.50 -6.17
C SER A 210 -0.76 9.33 -7.61
N ASP A 211 -1.89 8.66 -7.77
CA ASP A 211 -2.62 8.61 -9.04
C ASP A 211 -4.12 8.58 -8.75
N SER A 212 -4.93 8.84 -9.76
CA SER A 212 -6.39 8.75 -9.66
C SER A 212 -6.87 7.53 -10.42
N THR A 213 -7.64 6.67 -9.76
CA THR A 213 -8.39 5.62 -10.47
C THR A 213 -9.22 6.29 -11.55
N PHE A 214 -9.41 5.60 -12.67
CA PHE A 214 -10.33 6.09 -13.69
C PHE A 214 -11.76 6.21 -13.14
N TYR A 215 -12.63 6.88 -13.90
CA TYR A 215 -14.03 7.05 -13.52
C TYR A 215 -14.76 5.72 -13.31
N ALA A 216 -15.95 5.76 -12.70
CA ALA A 216 -16.79 4.57 -12.55
C ALA A 216 -17.16 4.04 -13.95
N GLY A 217 -16.32 3.13 -14.47
CA GLY A 217 -16.38 2.62 -15.84
C GLY A 217 -15.16 2.91 -16.73
N GLY A 218 -14.09 3.51 -16.22
CA GLY A 218 -12.89 3.78 -17.01
C GLY A 218 -12.24 2.52 -17.59
N PRO A 219 -11.31 2.67 -18.56
CA PRO A 219 -11.45 2.06 -19.88
C PRO A 219 -12.18 0.73 -19.77
N GLY A 220 -13.49 0.78 -19.91
CA GLY A 220 -14.29 -0.43 -19.90
C GLY A 220 -13.79 -1.33 -21.02
N THR A 221 -13.57 -2.60 -20.71
CA THR A 221 -13.69 -3.62 -21.74
C THR A 221 -15.14 -3.58 -22.19
N PHE A 222 -15.42 -2.78 -23.20
CA PHE A 222 -16.70 -2.81 -23.88
C PHE A 222 -16.76 -4.16 -24.59
N ALA A 223 -17.42 -5.13 -23.97
CA ALA A 223 -17.61 -6.44 -24.55
C ALA A 223 -19.03 -6.51 -25.12
N GLN A 224 -19.13 -6.91 -26.38
CA GLN A 224 -20.41 -7.33 -26.93
C GLN A 224 -20.96 -8.49 -26.08
N GLY A 225 -22.19 -8.38 -25.60
CA GLY A 225 -22.87 -9.50 -24.94
C GLY A 225 -23.01 -10.72 -25.87
N GLY A 226 -23.39 -11.89 -25.35
CA GLY A 226 -23.66 -13.05 -26.20
C GLY A 226 -24.98 -12.91 -26.99
N GLY A 227 -25.01 -13.42 -28.23
CA GLY A 227 -26.22 -13.55 -29.05
C GLY A 227 -26.31 -12.61 -30.27
N THR A 228 -27.31 -12.81 -31.13
CA THR A 228 -27.42 -12.15 -32.45
C THR A 228 -27.79 -10.66 -32.40
N ASN A 229 -28.23 -10.14 -31.23
CA ASN A 229 -28.67 -8.75 -31.03
C ASN A 229 -27.92 -8.06 -29.88
N ALA A 230 -26.69 -8.50 -29.61
CA ALA A 230 -25.92 -7.98 -28.50
C ALA A 230 -25.57 -6.49 -28.67
N VAL A 231 -25.79 -5.72 -27.61
CA VAL A 231 -25.54 -4.27 -27.56
C VAL A 231 -24.24 -4.01 -26.82
N VAL A 232 -23.45 -3.07 -27.33
CA VAL A 232 -22.37 -2.42 -26.59
C VAL A 232 -22.91 -1.09 -26.07
N SER A 233 -22.84 -0.88 -24.76
CA SER A 233 -23.29 0.36 -24.13
C SER A 233 -22.10 1.06 -23.48
N MET A 234 -21.94 2.36 -23.76
CA MET A 234 -20.75 3.13 -23.39
C MET A 234 -21.22 4.48 -22.85
N GLU A 235 -20.90 4.83 -21.61
CA GLU A 235 -21.02 6.24 -21.23
C GLU A 235 -19.91 7.03 -21.92
N ALA A 236 -20.18 8.27 -22.32
CA ALA A 236 -19.23 9.08 -23.07
C ALA A 236 -17.95 9.37 -22.26
N GLU A 237 -18.07 9.46 -20.94
CA GLU A 237 -16.95 9.67 -20.01
C GLU A 237 -16.08 8.42 -19.81
N ASN A 238 -16.52 7.25 -20.29
CA ASN A 238 -15.82 5.98 -20.13
C ASN A 238 -14.90 5.65 -21.33
N PHE A 239 -14.17 6.63 -21.82
CA PHE A 239 -13.24 6.48 -22.95
C PHE A 239 -11.96 5.70 -22.58
N SER A 240 -11.38 5.03 -23.57
CA SER A 240 -10.05 4.41 -23.50
C SER A 240 -8.90 5.41 -23.70
N SER A 241 -9.16 6.50 -24.43
CA SER A 241 -8.22 7.61 -24.58
C SER A 241 -8.98 8.89 -24.96
N ASN A 242 -8.57 10.03 -24.40
CA ASN A 242 -9.10 11.35 -24.74
C ASN A 242 -7.97 12.23 -25.27
N MET A 243 -7.86 12.28 -26.59
CA MET A 243 -6.81 13.01 -27.30
C MET A 243 -7.15 14.49 -27.38
N VAL A 244 -6.21 15.33 -26.96
CA VAL A 244 -6.26 16.79 -27.14
C VAL A 244 -6.12 17.11 -28.63
N GLY A 245 -6.82 18.15 -29.09
CA GLY A 245 -6.69 18.64 -30.46
C GLY A 245 -5.27 19.11 -30.77
N THR A 246 -4.87 19.01 -32.03
CA THR A 246 -3.57 19.43 -32.55
C THR A 246 -3.75 20.45 -33.69
N GLY A 247 -2.65 21.07 -34.15
CA GLY A 247 -2.71 22.10 -35.20
C GLY A 247 -3.63 23.26 -34.82
N THR A 248 -4.67 23.51 -35.63
CA THR A 248 -5.68 24.56 -35.38
C THR A 248 -6.48 24.34 -34.09
N TYR A 249 -6.53 23.11 -33.56
CA TYR A 249 -7.33 22.74 -32.37
C TYR A 249 -6.51 22.56 -31.09
N VAL A 250 -5.26 23.04 -31.07
CA VAL A 250 -4.42 22.98 -29.85
C VAL A 250 -5.15 23.60 -28.66
N GLY A 251 -5.19 22.87 -27.55
CA GLY A 251 -5.83 23.29 -26.31
C GLY A 251 -7.33 22.96 -26.23
N LYS A 252 -7.95 22.45 -27.30
CA LYS A 252 -9.32 21.91 -27.27
C LYS A 252 -9.30 20.45 -26.83
N GLN A 253 -10.22 20.05 -25.96
CA GLN A 253 -10.34 18.68 -25.46
C GLN A 253 -11.79 18.40 -25.07
N TRP A 254 -12.21 17.14 -25.12
CA TRP A 254 -13.45 16.71 -24.51
C TRP A 254 -13.31 16.77 -22.99
N LEU A 255 -14.17 17.52 -22.32
CA LEU A 255 -14.16 17.67 -20.87
C LEU A 255 -15.44 17.08 -20.27
N PRO A 256 -15.35 16.50 -19.07
CA PRO A 256 -16.52 16.04 -18.34
C PRO A 256 -17.27 17.22 -17.71
N TYR A 257 -18.59 17.12 -17.69
CA TYR A 257 -19.50 18.06 -17.06
C TYR A 257 -20.57 17.29 -16.29
N SER A 258 -21.10 17.88 -15.21
CA SER A 258 -22.18 17.26 -14.44
C SER A 258 -23.56 17.72 -14.91
N ASP A 259 -24.47 16.76 -15.02
CA ASP A 259 -25.90 16.99 -15.22
C ASP A 259 -26.65 15.82 -14.58
N ILE A 260 -27.57 16.10 -13.65
CA ILE A 260 -28.29 15.06 -12.91
C ILE A 260 -29.18 14.19 -13.81
N ASP A 261 -29.56 14.70 -14.98
CA ASP A 261 -30.40 13.97 -15.94
C ASP A 261 -29.58 13.11 -16.93
N ALA A 262 -28.24 13.22 -16.90
CA ALA A 262 -27.34 12.33 -17.61
C ALA A 262 -27.32 10.93 -16.97
N SER A 263 -27.03 9.90 -17.76
CA SER A 263 -27.12 8.47 -17.40
C SER A 263 -26.37 8.14 -16.11
N GLN A 264 -25.20 8.75 -15.88
CA GLN A 264 -24.41 8.63 -14.65
C GLN A 264 -24.09 9.98 -14.00
N GLY A 265 -24.92 10.99 -14.25
CA GLY A 265 -24.69 12.33 -13.71
C GLY A 265 -23.58 13.11 -14.41
N THR A 266 -22.94 12.53 -15.45
CA THR A 266 -21.82 13.12 -16.19
C THR A 266 -22.08 13.02 -17.69
N TYR A 267 -21.61 14.00 -18.45
CA TYR A 267 -21.56 13.98 -19.91
C TYR A 267 -20.25 14.58 -20.41
N MET A 268 -19.90 14.32 -21.67
CA MET A 268 -18.72 14.86 -22.32
C MET A 268 -19.09 15.94 -23.33
N MET A 269 -18.30 17.01 -23.37
CA MET A 269 -18.46 18.11 -24.33
C MET A 269 -17.11 18.76 -24.60
N VAL A 270 -16.87 19.22 -25.83
CA VAL A 270 -15.80 20.21 -26.07
C VAL A 270 -16.39 21.60 -25.81
N PRO A 271 -15.81 22.42 -24.90
CA PRO A 271 -16.37 23.71 -24.56
C PRO A 271 -16.52 24.62 -25.78
N ASN A 272 -17.69 25.27 -25.92
CA ASN A 272 -17.90 26.27 -26.96
C ASN A 272 -16.92 27.43 -26.74
N ALA A 273 -15.97 27.58 -27.66
CA ALA A 273 -15.00 28.67 -27.66
C ALA A 273 -14.74 29.11 -29.10
N GLY A 274 -15.77 29.66 -29.72
CA GLY A 274 -15.69 30.40 -30.99
C GLY A 274 -16.14 29.62 -32.23
N ASN A 275 -17.16 28.76 -32.11
CA ASN A 275 -17.74 27.96 -33.21
C ASN A 275 -16.67 27.16 -33.96
N ALA A 276 -15.86 26.40 -33.20
CA ALA A 276 -14.76 25.65 -33.76
C ALA A 276 -15.28 24.42 -34.53
N ASN A 277 -15.10 24.40 -35.84
CA ASN A 277 -15.48 23.27 -36.68
C ASN A 277 -14.29 22.40 -37.11
N GLY A 278 -14.17 21.22 -36.49
CA GLY A 278 -13.21 20.15 -36.75
C GLY A 278 -13.34 19.44 -38.10
N GLY A 279 -14.52 19.47 -38.72
CA GLY A 279 -14.82 18.67 -39.91
C GLY A 279 -14.47 17.18 -39.70
N THR A 280 -13.74 16.62 -40.66
CA THR A 280 -13.21 15.24 -40.61
C THR A 280 -11.75 15.16 -40.15
N SER A 281 -11.18 16.27 -39.66
CA SER A 281 -9.75 16.36 -39.34
C SER A 281 -9.31 15.34 -38.27
N ALA A 282 -8.19 14.66 -38.54
CA ALA A 282 -7.53 13.82 -37.53
C ALA A 282 -6.92 14.64 -36.38
N SER A 283 -6.79 15.96 -36.57
CA SER A 283 -6.29 16.88 -35.55
C SER A 283 -7.37 17.33 -34.56
N SER A 284 -8.64 17.00 -34.77
CA SER A 284 -9.72 17.33 -33.84
C SER A 284 -9.60 16.55 -32.53
N PRO A 285 -9.98 17.14 -31.38
CA PRO A 285 -10.02 16.41 -30.12
C PRO A 285 -10.95 15.20 -30.23
N THR A 286 -10.50 14.08 -29.66
CA THR A 286 -11.08 12.76 -29.95
C THR A 286 -11.22 11.91 -28.70
N LEU A 287 -12.41 11.36 -28.47
CA LEU A 287 -12.65 10.26 -27.55
C LEU A 287 -12.51 8.93 -28.30
N ASN A 288 -11.65 8.05 -27.80
CA ASN A 288 -11.47 6.69 -28.31
C ASN A 288 -12.04 5.67 -27.34
N TYR A 289 -12.69 4.64 -27.86
CA TYR A 289 -13.26 3.52 -27.12
C TYR A 289 -12.72 2.22 -27.73
N SER A 290 -11.90 1.49 -26.99
CA SER A 290 -11.44 0.14 -27.33
C SER A 290 -12.49 -0.88 -26.91
N ILE A 291 -13.04 -1.60 -27.89
CA ILE A 291 -14.18 -2.50 -27.73
C ILE A 291 -13.78 -3.88 -28.25
N ASN A 292 -14.03 -4.93 -27.47
CA ASN A 292 -13.80 -6.30 -27.90
C ASN A 292 -15.10 -6.90 -28.44
N PHE A 293 -15.15 -7.08 -29.77
CA PHE A 293 -16.29 -7.66 -30.47
C PHE A 293 -16.13 -9.17 -30.58
N THR A 294 -17.15 -9.93 -30.16
CA THR A 294 -17.08 -11.40 -30.16
C THR A 294 -17.23 -12.00 -31.55
N GLN A 295 -17.77 -11.24 -32.51
CA GLN A 295 -17.99 -11.68 -33.88
C GLN A 295 -17.97 -10.50 -34.85
N THR A 296 -17.59 -10.76 -36.10
CA THR A 296 -17.71 -9.78 -37.18
C THR A 296 -19.18 -9.57 -37.52
N ALA A 297 -19.68 -8.34 -37.44
CA ALA A 297 -21.08 -8.02 -37.71
C ALA A 297 -21.31 -6.55 -38.09
N ILE A 298 -22.47 -6.29 -38.70
CA ILE A 298 -22.96 -4.93 -38.91
C ILE A 298 -23.55 -4.40 -37.62
N HIS A 299 -23.08 -3.24 -37.19
CA HIS A 299 -23.53 -2.53 -36.01
C HIS A 299 -24.30 -1.25 -36.40
N TYR A 300 -25.33 -0.96 -35.63
CA TYR A 300 -26.07 0.29 -35.67
C TYR A 300 -25.68 1.13 -34.46
N ILE A 301 -25.50 2.43 -34.69
CA ILE A 301 -24.99 3.34 -33.68
C ILE A 301 -26.14 4.21 -33.17
N TRP A 302 -26.22 4.34 -31.86
CA TRP A 302 -27.13 5.25 -31.18
C TRP A 302 -26.30 6.14 -30.26
N ALA A 303 -26.75 7.38 -30.05
CA ALA A 303 -26.17 8.29 -29.09
C ALA A 303 -27.26 9.01 -28.32
N ARG A 304 -27.06 9.21 -27.01
CA ARG A 304 -27.87 10.08 -26.16
C ARG A 304 -27.16 11.42 -26.03
N VAL A 305 -27.81 12.48 -26.52
CA VAL A 305 -27.18 13.81 -26.65
C VAL A 305 -28.12 14.93 -26.24
N ILE A 306 -27.52 16.08 -25.96
CA ILE A 306 -28.16 17.39 -26.05
C ILE A 306 -27.43 18.17 -27.14
N ASN A 307 -28.16 18.50 -28.20
CA ASN A 307 -27.72 19.46 -29.21
C ASN A 307 -28.35 20.84 -28.91
N PRO A 308 -27.55 21.84 -28.49
CA PRO A 308 -28.05 23.17 -28.15
C PRO A 308 -28.51 24.01 -29.37
N GLY A 309 -28.36 23.51 -30.61
CA GLY A 309 -28.79 24.18 -31.84
C GLY A 309 -27.66 24.95 -32.55
N ALA A 310 -28.01 25.60 -33.67
CA ALA A 310 -27.10 26.41 -34.49
C ALA A 310 -25.85 25.66 -35.02
N ASP A 311 -24.66 26.24 -34.85
CA ASP A 311 -23.36 25.74 -35.34
C ASP A 311 -22.76 24.63 -34.46
N ASP A 312 -23.47 24.17 -33.43
CA ASP A 312 -23.01 23.19 -32.43
C ASP A 312 -23.78 21.85 -32.57
N ASN A 313 -23.91 21.32 -33.80
CA ASN A 313 -24.89 20.27 -34.10
C ASN A 313 -24.30 18.93 -34.56
N SER A 314 -22.98 18.81 -34.64
CA SER A 314 -22.38 17.66 -35.29
C SER A 314 -21.11 17.11 -34.65
N ILE A 315 -20.93 15.81 -34.86
CA ILE A 315 -19.73 15.06 -34.47
C ILE A 315 -19.23 14.22 -35.65
N THR A 316 -17.98 13.80 -35.57
CA THR A 316 -17.39 12.89 -36.56
C THR A 316 -17.15 11.52 -35.92
N LEU A 317 -17.62 10.46 -36.56
CA LEU A 317 -17.41 9.08 -36.12
C LEU A 317 -16.30 8.42 -36.93
N ALA A 318 -15.39 7.74 -36.25
CA ALA A 318 -14.33 6.98 -36.88
C ALA A 318 -14.22 5.55 -36.33
N TYR A 319 -13.73 4.66 -37.19
CA TYR A 319 -13.45 3.25 -36.89
C TYR A 319 -12.00 2.98 -37.26
N ASN A 320 -11.20 2.53 -36.28
CA ASN A 320 -9.76 2.31 -36.42
C ASN A 320 -9.04 3.49 -37.10
N GLY A 321 -9.37 4.70 -36.65
CA GLY A 321 -8.80 5.96 -37.14
C GLY A 321 -9.39 6.49 -38.45
N THR A 322 -10.20 5.70 -39.17
CA THR A 322 -10.81 6.09 -40.44
C THR A 322 -12.22 6.63 -40.21
N VAL A 323 -12.49 7.85 -40.67
CA VAL A 323 -13.82 8.47 -40.58
C VAL A 323 -14.80 7.71 -41.48
N PHE A 324 -15.96 7.34 -40.93
CA PHE A 324 -17.02 6.69 -41.71
C PHE A 324 -18.33 7.48 -41.71
N ASN A 325 -18.49 8.46 -40.83
CA ASN A 325 -19.70 9.29 -40.81
C ASN A 325 -19.46 10.67 -40.18
N GLU A 326 -20.02 11.71 -40.82
CA GLU A 326 -20.25 13.03 -40.21
C GLU A 326 -21.69 13.08 -39.74
N TRP A 327 -21.91 13.06 -38.43
CA TRP A 327 -23.24 12.94 -37.85
C TRP A 327 -23.76 14.30 -37.43
N HIS A 328 -24.69 14.84 -38.22
CA HIS A 328 -25.52 15.98 -37.85
C HIS A 328 -26.72 15.50 -37.04
N MET A 329 -26.85 16.00 -35.81
CA MET A 329 -27.89 15.62 -34.87
C MET A 329 -29.00 16.69 -34.87
N PRO A 330 -30.28 16.31 -34.72
CA PRO A 330 -31.36 17.29 -34.55
C PRO A 330 -31.16 18.13 -33.28
N GLU A 331 -31.65 19.37 -33.29
CA GLU A 331 -31.65 20.24 -32.10
C GLU A 331 -32.55 19.67 -31.00
N THR A 332 -32.08 19.73 -29.75
CA THR A 332 -32.80 19.20 -28.59
C THR A 332 -32.56 20.02 -27.34
N GLY A 333 -33.63 20.42 -26.65
CA GLY A 333 -33.54 21.06 -25.34
C GLY A 333 -33.33 20.11 -24.15
N ALA A 334 -33.32 18.79 -24.37
CA ALA A 334 -33.18 17.77 -23.32
C ALA A 334 -32.55 16.49 -23.89
N TRP A 335 -32.00 15.64 -23.01
CA TRP A 335 -31.35 14.39 -23.40
C TRP A 335 -32.25 13.49 -24.24
N ALA A 336 -31.86 13.21 -25.48
CA ALA A 336 -32.61 12.38 -26.41
C ALA A 336 -31.72 11.37 -27.12
N TRP A 337 -32.29 10.20 -27.44
CA TRP A 337 -31.64 9.15 -28.21
C TRP A 337 -31.82 9.37 -29.71
N PHE A 338 -30.71 9.37 -30.44
CA PHE A 338 -30.71 9.39 -31.90
C PHE A 338 -30.03 8.17 -32.48
N LYS A 339 -30.60 7.63 -33.55
CA LYS A 339 -29.98 6.59 -34.35
C LYS A 339 -29.17 7.24 -35.48
N CYS A 340 -27.91 6.83 -35.63
CA CYS A 340 -27.10 7.21 -36.78
C CYS A 340 -27.65 6.54 -38.04
N ALA A 341 -27.77 7.28 -39.14
CA ALA A 341 -28.22 6.75 -40.41
C ALA A 341 -27.21 5.75 -41.00
N ALA A 342 -25.91 5.99 -40.76
CA ALA A 342 -24.85 5.07 -41.14
C ALA A 342 -24.79 3.86 -40.20
N SER A 343 -24.54 2.69 -40.78
CA SER A 343 -24.15 1.46 -40.09
C SER A 343 -22.70 1.12 -40.40
N LEU A 344 -22.05 0.36 -39.53
CA LEU A 344 -20.63 0.00 -39.67
C LEU A 344 -20.46 -1.52 -39.61
N SER A 345 -19.70 -2.09 -40.54
CA SER A 345 -19.23 -3.47 -40.42
C SER A 345 -18.00 -3.49 -39.52
N VAL A 346 -18.08 -4.20 -38.40
CA VAL A 346 -17.02 -4.26 -37.38
C VAL A 346 -16.48 -5.67 -37.33
N GLU A 347 -15.16 -5.80 -37.30
CA GLU A 347 -14.47 -7.10 -37.21
C GLU A 347 -14.44 -7.63 -35.77
N ALA A 348 -14.43 -8.95 -35.62
CA ALA A 348 -14.20 -9.59 -34.33
C ALA A 348 -12.83 -9.20 -33.74
N GLY A 349 -12.72 -9.26 -32.42
CA GLY A 349 -11.52 -8.86 -31.67
C GLY A 349 -11.60 -7.42 -31.17
N GLU A 350 -10.46 -6.93 -30.68
CA GLU A 350 -10.33 -5.56 -30.17
C GLU A 350 -10.32 -4.56 -31.33
N GLN A 351 -11.25 -3.61 -31.29
CA GLN A 351 -11.40 -2.55 -32.29
C GLN A 351 -11.53 -1.19 -31.60
N VAL A 352 -11.20 -0.11 -32.30
CA VAL A 352 -11.31 1.25 -31.78
C VAL A 352 -12.44 2.00 -32.48
N PHE A 353 -13.44 2.40 -31.71
CA PHE A 353 -14.45 3.38 -32.11
C PHE A 353 -14.05 4.76 -31.60
N SER A 354 -14.23 5.80 -32.40
CA SER A 354 -13.88 7.16 -32.00
C SER A 354 -15.00 8.15 -32.27
N ILE A 355 -15.18 9.08 -31.33
CA ILE A 355 -15.97 10.30 -31.49
C ILE A 355 -15.01 11.48 -31.54
N ARG A 356 -15.03 12.23 -32.63
CA ARG A 356 -14.26 13.47 -32.79
C ARG A 356 -15.18 14.66 -32.76
N MET A 357 -14.67 15.77 -32.25
CA MET A 357 -15.34 17.06 -32.40
C MET A 357 -15.41 17.41 -33.88
N ARG A 358 -16.64 17.53 -34.41
CA ARG A 358 -16.89 18.21 -35.67
C ARG A 358 -17.28 19.65 -35.39
N GLU A 359 -18.17 19.90 -34.44
CA GLU A 359 -18.46 21.23 -33.91
C GLU A 359 -18.31 21.19 -32.38
N ASP A 360 -17.92 22.30 -31.74
CA ASP A 360 -17.91 22.39 -30.28
C ASP A 360 -19.35 22.48 -29.73
N GLY A 361 -19.52 22.37 -28.41
CA GLY A 361 -20.84 22.56 -27.77
C GLY A 361 -21.79 21.35 -27.77
N VAL A 362 -21.63 20.37 -28.65
CA VAL A 362 -22.43 19.12 -28.60
C VAL A 362 -22.16 18.38 -27.27
N LYS A 363 -23.22 18.05 -26.54
CA LYS A 363 -23.14 17.29 -25.28
C LYS A 363 -23.48 15.83 -25.52
N ILE A 364 -22.61 14.91 -25.13
CA ILE A 364 -22.77 13.47 -25.33
C ILE A 364 -22.78 12.77 -23.97
N ASP A 365 -23.80 11.98 -23.72
CA ASP A 365 -23.98 11.19 -22.51
C ASP A 365 -23.63 9.72 -22.74
N LYS A 366 -24.13 9.10 -23.82
CA LYS A 366 -24.07 7.64 -23.99
C LYS A 366 -24.14 7.18 -25.43
#